data_AF-A0A355C009-F1
#
_entry.id   AF-A0A355C009-F1
#
_cell.length_a   1.000
_cell.length_b   1.000
_cell.length_c   1.000
_cell.angle_alpha   90.00
_cell.angle_beta   90.00
_cell.angle_gamma   90.00
#
_symmetry.space_group_name_H-M   'P 1'
#
loop_
_entity.id
_entity.type
_entity.pdbx_description
1 polymer ?
#
loop_
_entity_poly.entity_id
_entity_poly.type
_entity_poly.pdbx_seq_one_letter_code
_entity_poly.pdbx_strand_id
1 'polypeptide(L)'
;MLNAAARSLSVLADAARRAGAMLLVFFAALTAGAGWYAATALRVDTDTSAMLDETLDFQVRAKALRAAFPEIKTDVAVVLRAPTMDEADAFAGALAARADANDAAFDGAFAAAADP
;
A
#
# COMPACT_ATOMS: atom_id res chain seq x y z
N MET A 1 27.39 31.74 -24.96
CA MET A 1 26.84 30.61 -24.18
C MET A 1 26.33 29.47 -25.08
N LEU A 2 25.55 29.76 -26.14
CA LEU A 2 25.05 28.74 -27.09
C LEU A 2 26.15 27.89 -27.78
N ASN A 3 27.27 28.50 -28.19
CA ASN A 3 28.39 27.77 -28.83
C ASN A 3 29.14 26.83 -27.88
N ALA A 4 29.18 27.15 -26.58
CA ALA A 4 29.82 26.28 -25.59
C ALA A 4 28.98 25.02 -25.37
N ALA A 5 27.66 25.17 -25.22
CA ALA A 5 26.74 24.04 -25.06
C ALA A 5 26.74 23.10 -26.27
N ALA A 6 26.74 23.64 -27.50
CA ALA A 6 26.81 22.83 -28.71
C ALA A 6 28.10 22.01 -28.80
N ARG A 7 29.25 22.61 -28.44
CA ARG A 7 30.54 21.92 -28.40
C ARG A 7 30.60 20.86 -27.30
N SER A 8 30.00 21.12 -26.14
CA SER A 8 29.87 20.11 -25.08
C SER A 8 29.06 18.90 -25.53
N LEU A 9 27.95 19.14 -26.23
CA LEU A 9 27.07 18.08 -26.73
C LEU A 9 27.76 17.23 -27.80
N SER A 10 28.51 17.86 -28.72
CA SER A 10 29.22 17.13 -29.78
C SER A 10 30.36 16.27 -29.21
N VAL A 11 31.11 16.79 -28.23
CA VAL A 11 32.18 16.02 -27.56
C VAL A 11 31.61 14.83 -26.80
N LEU A 12 30.47 15.01 -26.12
CA LEU A 12 29.78 13.93 -25.43
C LEU A 12 29.25 12.87 -26.42
N ALA A 13 28.67 13.31 -27.54
CA ALA A 13 28.17 12.42 -28.59
C ALA A 13 29.29 11.62 -29.25
N ASP A 14 30.43 12.25 -29.55
CA ASP A 14 31.59 11.55 -30.11
C ASP A 14 32.23 10.58 -29.10
N ALA A 15 32.31 10.95 -27.81
CA ALA A 15 32.77 10.05 -26.76
C ALA A 15 31.82 8.84 -26.61
N ALA A 16 30.52 9.07 -26.66
CA ALA A 16 29.49 8.02 -26.64
C ALA A 16 29.60 7.09 -27.86
N ARG A 17 29.86 7.64 -29.06
CA ARG A 17 30.02 6.86 -30.29
C ARG A 17 31.27 5.99 -30.27
N ARG A 18 32.37 6.50 -29.71
CA ARG A 18 33.66 5.79 -29.63
C ARG A 18 33.64 4.67 -28.58
N ALA A 19 32.85 4.82 -27.53
CA ALA A 19 32.65 3.83 -26.47
C ALA A 19 31.28 3.12 -26.57
N GLY A 20 30.66 3.09 -27.76
CA GLY A 20 29.25 2.72 -27.94
C GLY A 20 28.85 1.36 -27.32
N ALA A 21 29.70 0.34 -27.49
CA ALA A 21 29.44 -0.97 -26.89
C ALA A 21 29.48 -0.95 -25.35
N MET A 22 30.45 -0.23 -24.77
CA MET A 22 30.58 -0.07 -23.31
C MET A 22 29.42 0.75 -22.74
N LEU A 23 29.02 1.82 -23.43
CA LEU A 23 27.90 2.66 -23.02
C LEU A 23 26.58 1.89 -23.10
N LEU A 24 26.40 1.07 -24.13
CA LEU A 24 25.22 0.21 -24.29
C LEU A 24 25.14 -0.82 -23.16
N VAL A 25 26.25 -1.50 -22.84
CA VAL A 25 26.30 -2.45 -21.71
C VAL A 25 26.00 -1.74 -20.38
N PHE A 26 26.54 -0.54 -20.19
CA PHE A 26 26.28 0.25 -18.98
C PHE A 26 24.81 0.61 -18.82
N PHE A 27 24.15 1.14 -19.87
CA PHE A 27 22.73 1.45 -19.82
C PHE A 27 21.86 0.19 -19.72
N ALA A 28 22.26 -0.91 -20.35
CA ALA A 28 21.58 -2.20 -20.21
C ALA A 28 21.64 -2.69 -18.76
N ALA A 29 22.81 -2.61 -18.11
CA ALA A 29 22.98 -2.96 -16.70
C ALA A 29 22.18 -2.05 -15.77
N LEU A 30 22.19 -0.72 -16.02
CA LEU A 30 21.37 0.23 -15.25
C LEU A 30 19.88 -0.04 -15.41
N THR A 31 19.43 -0.34 -16.63
CA THR A 31 18.02 -0.64 -16.90
C THR A 31 17.60 -1.94 -16.25
N ALA A 32 18.44 -2.98 -16.32
CA ALA A 32 18.20 -4.24 -15.62
C ALA A 32 18.17 -4.04 -14.09
N GLY A 33 19.08 -3.23 -13.54
CA GLY A 33 19.11 -2.89 -12.12
C GLY A 33 17.87 -2.10 -11.69
N ALA A 34 17.44 -1.11 -12.48
CA ALA A 34 16.21 -0.35 -12.24
C ALA A 34 14.97 -1.24 -12.33
N GLY A 35 14.92 -2.16 -13.30
CA GLY A 35 13.84 -3.14 -13.44
C GLY A 35 13.78 -4.11 -12.27
N TRP A 36 14.92 -4.61 -11.80
CA TRP A 36 15.00 -5.45 -10.60
C TRP A 36 14.56 -4.69 -9.34
N TYR A 37 15.03 -3.45 -9.18
CA TYR A 37 14.62 -2.60 -8.07
C TYR A 37 13.12 -2.31 -8.11
N ALA A 38 12.57 -1.95 -9.27
CA ALA A 38 11.14 -1.78 -9.44
C ALA A 38 10.37 -3.07 -9.12
N ALA A 39 10.80 -4.23 -9.62
CA ALA A 39 10.12 -5.50 -9.35
C ALA A 39 10.12 -5.89 -7.85
N THR A 40 11.14 -5.49 -7.10
CA THR A 40 11.29 -5.85 -5.68
C THR A 40 10.75 -4.79 -4.70
N ALA A 41 10.79 -3.51 -5.09
CA ALA A 41 10.48 -2.39 -4.22
C ALA A 41 9.19 -1.65 -4.60
N LEU A 42 8.59 -1.93 -5.76
CA LEU A 42 7.31 -1.34 -6.14
C LEU A 42 6.22 -1.90 -5.22
N ARG A 43 5.83 -1.07 -4.25
CA ARG A 43 4.65 -1.29 -3.42
C ARG A 43 3.52 -0.44 -3.95
N VAL A 44 2.36 -1.06 -4.16
CA VAL A 44 1.12 -0.34 -4.41
C VAL A 44 0.51 -0.03 -3.06
N ASP A 45 0.52 1.24 -2.67
CA ASP A 45 -0.17 1.70 -1.46
C ASP A 45 -1.59 2.12 -1.85
N THR A 46 -2.58 1.40 -1.33
CA THR A 46 -4.01 1.70 -1.52
C THR A 46 -4.59 2.48 -0.33
N ASP A 47 -3.76 2.94 0.60
CA ASP A 47 -4.20 3.76 1.71
C ASP A 47 -4.56 5.17 1.23
N THR A 48 -5.85 5.44 1.11
CA THR A 48 -6.39 6.74 0.69
C THR A 48 -6.09 7.85 1.69
N SER A 49 -5.70 7.53 2.93
CA SER A 49 -5.39 8.53 3.95
C SER A 49 -4.05 9.24 3.73
N ALA A 50 -3.12 8.63 2.98
CA ALA A 50 -1.81 9.21 2.65
C ALA A 50 -1.81 10.05 1.36
N MET A 51 -2.97 10.21 0.71
CA MET A 51 -3.07 11.01 -0.54
C MET A 51 -3.03 12.52 -0.28
N LEU A 52 -3.26 12.94 0.96
CA LEU A 52 -3.25 14.34 1.39
C LEU A 52 -2.04 14.59 2.29
N ASP A 53 -1.63 15.85 2.43
CA ASP A 53 -0.49 16.24 3.25
C ASP A 53 -0.71 15.83 4.73
N GLU A 54 0.26 15.10 5.29
CA GLU A 54 0.24 14.59 6.67
C GLU A 54 0.23 15.70 7.72
N THR A 55 0.63 16.92 7.36
CA THR A 55 0.70 18.06 8.29
C THR A 55 -0.63 18.78 8.52
N LEU A 56 -1.68 18.40 7.79
CA LEU A 56 -3.01 18.98 7.97
C LEU A 56 -3.58 18.64 9.36
N ASP A 57 -4.24 19.61 10.00
CA ASP A 57 -4.74 19.46 11.38
C ASP A 57 -5.64 18.23 11.58
N PHE A 58 -6.45 17.88 10.59
CA PHE A 58 -7.31 16.69 10.67
C PHE A 58 -6.51 15.39 10.59
N GLN A 59 -5.39 15.35 9.86
CA GLN A 59 -4.51 14.17 9.79
C GLN A 59 -3.78 13.93 11.08
N VAL A 60 -3.26 14.99 11.72
CA VAL A 60 -2.65 14.90 13.05
C VAL A 60 -3.63 14.33 14.07
N ARG A 61 -4.87 14.84 14.07
CA ARG A 61 -5.94 14.33 14.95
C ARG A 61 -6.35 12.90 14.62
N ALA A 62 -6.48 12.55 13.33
CA ALA A 62 -6.82 11.20 12.91
C ALA A 62 -5.70 10.20 13.26
N LYS A 63 -4.44 10.59 13.16
CA LYS A 63 -3.28 9.78 13.59
C LYS A 63 -3.27 9.58 15.10
N ALA A 64 -3.56 10.63 15.88
CA ALA A 64 -3.69 10.52 17.34
C ALA A 64 -4.84 9.58 17.74
N LEU A 65 -5.99 9.65 17.06
CA LEU A 65 -7.12 8.75 17.30
C LEU A 65 -6.77 7.29 16.97
N ARG A 66 -6.15 7.03 15.81
CA ARG A 66 -5.71 5.68 15.42
C ARG A 66 -4.64 5.11 16.34
N ALA A 67 -3.77 5.96 16.90
CA ALA A 67 -2.78 5.52 17.87
C ALA A 67 -3.41 5.17 19.22
N ALA A 68 -4.47 5.87 19.63
CA ALA A 68 -5.21 5.58 20.85
C ALA A 68 -6.14 4.36 20.74
N PHE A 69 -6.66 4.09 19.53
CA PHE A 69 -7.58 2.99 19.24
C PHE A 69 -7.16 2.26 17.95
N PRO A 70 -6.15 1.37 18.04
CA PRO A 70 -5.60 0.69 16.87
C PRO A 70 -6.63 -0.21 16.17
N GLU A 71 -7.56 -0.78 16.93
CA GLU A 71 -8.65 -1.66 16.47
C GLU A 71 -9.56 -1.03 15.40
N ILE A 72 -9.80 0.30 15.45
CA ILE A 72 -10.72 1.00 14.52
C ILE A 72 -10.33 0.87 13.03
N LYS A 73 -9.03 0.71 12.70
CA LYS A 73 -8.59 0.64 11.29
C LYS A 73 -8.66 -0.79 10.73
N THR A 74 -8.58 -1.80 11.58
CA THR A 74 -8.46 -3.20 11.19
C THR A 74 -9.77 -3.97 11.34
N ASP A 75 -10.74 -3.41 12.05
CA ASP A 75 -12.04 -4.05 12.22
C ASP A 75 -12.83 -4.11 10.92
N VAL A 76 -13.39 -5.29 10.66
CA VAL A 76 -14.25 -5.54 9.50
C VAL A 76 -15.70 -5.66 9.98
N ALA A 77 -16.53 -4.71 9.57
CA ALA A 77 -17.96 -4.77 9.83
C ALA A 77 -18.65 -5.71 8.82
N VAL A 78 -19.25 -6.79 9.32
CA VAL A 78 -20.03 -7.74 8.51
C VAL A 78 -21.52 -7.54 8.78
N VAL A 79 -22.30 -7.28 7.73
CA VAL A 79 -23.75 -7.09 7.83
C VAL A 79 -24.46 -8.36 7.35
N LEU A 80 -25.26 -8.95 8.23
CA LEU A 80 -26.03 -10.16 7.95
C LEU A 80 -27.47 -9.81 7.57
N ARG A 81 -28.02 -10.55 6.61
CA ARG A 81 -29.41 -10.40 6.17
C ARG A 81 -30.07 -11.77 6.16
N ALA A 82 -31.13 -11.92 6.96
CA ALA A 82 -31.96 -13.12 7.00
C ALA A 82 -33.46 -12.73 6.90
N PRO A 83 -34.34 -13.68 6.54
CA PRO A 83 -35.80 -13.48 6.55
C PRO A 83 -36.37 -13.08 7.92
N THR A 84 -35.76 -13.55 9.01
CA THR A 84 -36.18 -13.27 10.39
C THR A 84 -35.01 -12.79 11.24
N MET A 85 -35.30 -12.09 12.34
CA MET A 85 -34.29 -11.59 13.27
C MET A 85 -33.57 -12.75 13.98
N ASP A 86 -34.34 -13.74 14.46
CA ASP A 86 -33.81 -14.92 15.14
C ASP A 86 -32.82 -15.71 14.27
N GLU A 87 -33.09 -15.84 12.97
CA GLU A 87 -32.15 -16.47 12.03
C GLU A 87 -30.86 -15.66 11.85
N ALA A 88 -30.97 -14.33 11.82
CA ALA A 88 -29.81 -13.45 11.70
C ALA A 88 -28.93 -13.56 12.96
N ASP A 89 -29.52 -13.55 14.15
CA ASP A 89 -28.79 -13.61 15.42
C ASP A 89 -28.16 -14.99 15.65
N ALA A 90 -28.88 -16.07 15.31
CA ALA A 90 -28.33 -17.42 15.37
C ALA A 90 -27.13 -17.58 14.42
N PHE A 91 -27.21 -17.02 13.21
CA PHE A 91 -26.11 -17.04 12.26
C PHE A 91 -24.95 -16.13 12.72
N ALA A 92 -25.24 -14.96 13.29
CA ALA A 92 -24.23 -14.04 13.83
C ALA A 92 -23.40 -14.70 14.93
N GLY A 93 -24.05 -15.38 15.88
CA GLY A 93 -23.36 -16.12 16.95
C GLY A 93 -22.51 -17.27 16.41
N ALA A 94 -23.04 -18.04 15.46
CA ALA A 94 -22.29 -19.13 14.84
C ALA A 94 -21.08 -18.64 14.04
N LEU A 95 -21.22 -17.50 13.33
CA LEU A 95 -20.13 -16.88 12.59
C LEU A 95 -19.06 -16.33 13.53
N ALA A 96 -19.46 -15.62 14.59
CA ALA A 96 -18.53 -15.08 15.59
C ALA A 96 -17.73 -16.21 16.24
N ALA A 97 -18.39 -17.26 16.74
CA ALA A 97 -17.71 -18.40 17.36
C ALA A 97 -16.73 -19.11 16.40
N ARG A 98 -17.03 -19.13 15.10
CA ARG A 98 -16.17 -19.77 14.10
C ARG A 98 -15.00 -18.88 13.66
N ALA A 99 -15.18 -17.57 13.67
CA ALA A 99 -14.11 -16.60 13.44
C ALA A 99 -13.16 -16.55 14.65
N ASP A 100 -13.71 -16.58 15.86
CA ASP A 100 -12.95 -16.61 17.12
C ASP A 100 -12.12 -17.89 17.26
N ALA A 101 -12.62 -19.03 16.78
CA ALA A 101 -11.84 -20.27 16.73
C ALA A 101 -10.71 -20.28 15.69
N ASN A 102 -10.53 -19.20 14.92
CA ASN A 102 -9.52 -19.10 13.86
C ASN A 102 -8.49 -17.99 14.15
N ASP A 103 -7.69 -18.21 15.19
CA ASP A 103 -6.60 -17.33 15.63
C ASP A 103 -5.57 -17.01 14.54
N ALA A 104 -5.50 -17.81 13.47
CA ALA A 104 -4.60 -17.56 12.36
C ALA A 104 -5.08 -16.43 11.43
N ALA A 105 -6.37 -16.09 11.47
CA ALA A 105 -7.00 -15.11 10.60
C ALA A 105 -7.59 -13.90 11.33
N PHE A 106 -8.03 -14.08 12.58
CA PHE A 106 -8.69 -13.02 13.37
C PHE A 106 -8.15 -13.01 14.80
N ASP A 107 -7.91 -11.82 15.34
CA ASP A 107 -7.53 -11.63 16.75
C ASP A 107 -8.74 -11.78 17.71
N GLY A 108 -9.95 -11.67 17.17
CA GLY A 108 -11.20 -11.88 17.90
C GLY A 108 -12.42 -11.58 17.02
N ALA A 109 -13.58 -12.12 17.39
CA ALA A 109 -14.83 -11.83 16.71
C ALA A 109 -15.98 -11.64 17.69
N PHE A 110 -16.76 -10.60 17.49
CA PHE A 110 -17.87 -10.21 18.36
C PHE A 110 -19.16 -10.05 17.57
N ALA A 111 -20.27 -10.52 18.15
CA ALA A 111 -21.60 -10.36 17.59
C ALA A 111 -22.40 -9.34 18.41
N ALA A 112 -22.42 -8.08 17.96
CA ALA A 112 -23.04 -6.95 18.68
C ALA A 112 -24.52 -7.12 19.04
N ALA A 113 -25.26 -7.95 18.32
CA ALA A 113 -26.66 -8.24 18.62
C ALA A 113 -26.83 -9.39 19.63
N ALA A 114 -25.84 -10.28 19.75
CA ALA A 114 -25.92 -11.49 20.57
C ALA A 114 -25.18 -11.36 21.91
N ASP A 115 -24.21 -10.45 22.01
CA ASP A 115 -23.41 -10.21 23.21
C ASP A 115 -23.54 -8.71 23.60
N PRO A 116 -24.29 -8.38 24.68
CA PRO A 116 -24.67 -7.00 25.03
C PRO A 116 -23.57 -6.18 25.73
#